data_AF-A0A955XN21-F1
#
_entry.id   AF-A0A955XN21-F1
#
_cell.length_a   1.000
_cell.length_b   1.000
_cell.length_c   1.000
_cell.angle_alpha   90.00
_cell.angle_beta   90.00
_cell.angle_gamma   90.00
#
_symmetry.space_group_name_H-M   'P 1'
#
loop_
_entity.id
_entity.type
_entity.pdbx_description
1 polymer ?
#
loop_
_entity_poly.entity_id
_entity_poly.type
_entity_poly.pdbx_seq_one_letter_code
_entity_poly.pdbx_strand_id
1 'polypeptide(L)'
;MELDAFRARLGVGQGRIQPVGAHPASGDYVFVLGEDEAGRLFELAAGDRAEMVPDTELTDVDLVRAHLRLRMPASLPAGLAWEVSMIVDGAKAARATCAPGRERELTDLAANVSKLAGVHQVGVRLELVEA
;
A
#
# COMPACT_ATOMS: atom_id res chain seq x y z
N MET A 1 18.88 12.83 -2.90
CA MET A 1 17.62 12.09 -2.79
C MET A 1 16.91 12.25 -4.12
N GLU A 2 16.74 11.16 -4.86
CA GLU A 2 16.07 11.18 -6.15
C GLU A 2 14.55 11.26 -5.93
N LEU A 3 13.86 12.15 -6.64
CA LEU A 3 12.41 12.26 -6.58
C LEU A 3 11.82 11.24 -7.54
N ASP A 4 11.10 10.26 -7.02
CA ASP A 4 10.47 9.18 -7.78
C ASP A 4 8.94 9.30 -7.78
N ALA A 5 8.28 8.35 -8.44
CA ALA A 5 6.82 8.27 -8.54
C ALA A 5 6.08 8.25 -7.19
N PHE A 6 6.77 7.94 -6.09
CA PHE A 6 6.18 7.72 -4.77
C PHE A 6 6.64 8.73 -3.71
N ARG A 7 7.64 9.56 -4.03
CA ARG A 7 8.25 10.53 -3.10
C ARG A 7 8.24 11.97 -3.60
N ALA A 8 7.87 12.21 -4.86
CA ALA A 8 7.86 13.55 -5.44
C ALA A 8 6.90 14.54 -4.73
N ARG A 9 5.88 14.05 -3.99
CA ARG A 9 4.78 14.88 -3.45
C ARG A 9 4.32 14.50 -2.05
N LEU A 10 5.27 14.07 -1.20
CA LEU A 10 4.98 13.75 0.20
C LEU A 10 4.29 14.93 0.91
N GLY A 11 3.19 14.64 1.60
CA GLY A 11 2.38 15.62 2.33
C GLY A 11 1.38 16.40 1.47
N VAL A 12 1.35 16.18 0.15
CA VAL A 12 0.37 16.79 -0.76
C VAL A 12 -0.52 15.72 -1.39
N GLY A 13 0.07 14.80 -2.16
CA GLY A 13 -0.63 13.70 -2.84
C GLY A 13 -0.20 12.31 -2.36
N GLN A 14 0.79 12.27 -1.47
CA GLN A 14 1.51 11.06 -1.05
C GLN A 14 1.74 11.05 0.46
N GLY A 15 1.84 9.84 1.01
CA GLY A 15 2.09 9.65 2.44
C GLY A 15 0.84 9.90 3.28
N ARG A 16 1.03 10.41 4.50
CA ARG A 16 -0.10 10.67 5.41
C ARG A 16 -0.77 12.00 5.06
N ILE A 17 -1.93 11.93 4.41
CA ILE A 17 -2.69 13.11 3.97
C ILE A 17 -4.18 12.94 4.24
N GLN A 18 -4.92 14.04 4.23
CA GLN A 18 -6.36 14.02 4.10
C GLN A 18 -6.68 13.79 2.61
N PRO A 19 -7.25 12.64 2.23
CA PRO A 19 -7.46 12.29 0.83
C PRO A 19 -8.58 13.13 0.23
N VAL A 20 -8.42 13.51 -1.04
CA VAL A 20 -9.44 14.14 -1.88
C VAL A 20 -10.30 13.06 -2.55
N GLY A 21 -9.68 11.98 -3.02
CA GLY A 21 -10.34 10.96 -3.84
C GLY A 21 -10.90 9.76 -3.07
N ALA A 22 -10.90 9.78 -1.74
CA ALA A 22 -11.36 8.68 -0.90
C ALA A 22 -11.94 9.21 0.43
N HIS A 23 -12.81 8.41 1.04
CA HIS A 23 -13.23 8.64 2.43
C HIS A 23 -12.35 7.78 3.35
N PRO A 24 -11.66 8.37 4.35
CA PRO A 24 -10.94 7.58 5.33
C PRO A 24 -11.89 6.62 6.05
N ALA A 25 -11.45 5.38 6.24
CA ALA A 25 -12.20 4.40 7.03
C ALA A 25 -12.30 4.78 8.51
N SER A 26 -11.35 5.58 8.99
CA SER A 26 -11.29 6.11 10.34
C SER A 26 -10.53 7.43 10.38
N GLY A 27 -11.00 8.37 11.19
CA GLY A 27 -10.42 9.71 11.32
C GLY A 27 -10.45 10.52 10.02
N ASP A 28 -9.52 11.47 9.90
CA ASP A 28 -9.48 12.42 8.77
C ASP A 28 -8.36 12.12 7.76
N TYR A 29 -7.47 11.18 8.06
CA TYR A 29 -6.24 10.94 7.30
C TYR A 29 -6.10 9.49 6.84
N VAL A 30 -5.44 9.29 5.71
CA VAL A 30 -5.01 7.98 5.22
C VAL A 30 -3.52 8.00 4.87
N PHE A 31 -2.92 6.82 4.76
CA PHE A 31 -1.60 6.66 4.14
C PHE A 31 -1.78 6.33 2.66
N VAL A 32 -1.46 7.29 1.79
CA VAL A 32 -1.51 7.12 0.33
C VAL A 32 -0.19 6.55 -0.17
N LEU A 33 -0.25 5.32 -0.67
CA LEU A 33 0.83 4.66 -1.41
C LEU A 33 0.56 4.87 -2.91
N GLY A 34 1.35 5.70 -3.58
CA GLY A 34 1.10 6.09 -4.98
C GLY A 34 0.82 7.57 -5.12
N GLU A 35 -0.37 7.95 -5.60
CA GLU A 35 -0.79 9.35 -5.76
C GLU A 35 -2.31 9.42 -5.60
N ASP A 36 -2.81 10.39 -4.84
CA ASP A 36 -4.25 10.56 -4.65
C ASP A 36 -4.90 11.33 -5.81
N GLU A 37 -4.16 12.25 -6.43
CA GLU A 37 -4.64 13.05 -7.56
C GLU A 37 -4.46 12.34 -8.91
N ALA A 38 -5.51 12.31 -9.72
CA ALA A 38 -5.42 11.79 -11.08
C ALA A 38 -4.56 12.69 -12.00
N GLY A 39 -4.13 12.12 -13.14
CA GLY A 39 -3.49 12.87 -14.22
C GLY A 39 -1.97 12.95 -14.15
N ARG A 40 -1.35 12.19 -13.24
CA ARG A 40 0.12 12.07 -13.18
C ARG A 40 0.59 10.82 -13.90
N LEU A 41 1.70 10.98 -14.62
CA LEU A 41 2.34 9.94 -15.38
C LEU A 41 3.76 9.79 -14.87
N PHE A 42 4.17 8.55 -14.64
CA PHE A 42 5.51 8.18 -14.24
C PHE A 42 5.96 7.01 -15.10
N GLU A 43 7.26 6.96 -15.40
CA GLU A 43 7.86 5.74 -15.95
C GLU A 43 8.00 4.74 -14.81
N LEU A 44 7.40 3.56 -14.98
CA LEU A 44 7.39 2.50 -13.98
C LEU A 44 7.91 1.20 -14.58
N ALA A 45 8.62 0.42 -13.77
CA ALA A 45 9.14 -0.89 -14.08
C ALA A 45 8.75 -1.93 -13.02
N ALA A 46 8.89 -3.22 -13.35
CA ALA A 46 8.72 -4.28 -12.38
C ALA A 46 9.68 -4.09 -11.19
N GLY A 47 9.15 -4.23 -9.96
CA GLY A 47 9.86 -3.99 -8.71
C GLY A 47 9.68 -2.58 -8.13
N ASP A 48 9.14 -1.63 -8.89
CA ASP A 48 8.79 -0.32 -8.37
C ASP A 48 7.71 -0.44 -7.29
N ARG A 49 7.94 0.24 -6.17
CA ARG A 49 7.07 0.11 -5.00
C ARG A 49 7.00 1.34 -4.11
N ALA A 50 5.87 1.46 -3.43
CA ALA A 50 5.69 2.32 -2.27
C ALA A 50 5.29 1.47 -1.06
N GLU A 51 5.81 1.82 0.11
CA GLU A 51 5.47 1.10 1.34
C GLU A 51 5.43 2.02 2.55
N MET A 52 4.58 1.65 3.50
CA MET A 52 4.52 2.20 4.84
C MET A 52 4.74 1.03 5.79
N VAL A 53 5.89 1.01 6.47
CA VAL A 53 6.33 -0.11 7.32
C VAL A 53 6.87 0.44 8.65
N PRO A 54 5.98 0.84 9.58
CA PRO A 54 6.39 1.26 10.91
C PRO A 54 6.85 0.10 11.78
N ASP A 55 7.64 0.44 12.79
CA ASP A 55 7.87 -0.42 13.95
C ASP A 55 6.57 -0.50 14.77
N THR A 56 6.15 -1.72 15.08
CA THR A 56 4.88 -2.05 15.74
C THR A 56 5.13 -3.05 16.86
N GLU A 57 4.64 -2.76 18.06
CA GLU A 57 4.66 -3.70 19.18
C GLU A 57 3.57 -4.76 19.00
N LEU A 58 3.95 -6.04 19.02
CA LEU A 58 3.07 -7.18 18.74
C LEU A 58 2.86 -8.12 19.93
N THR A 59 3.41 -7.83 21.11
CA THR A 59 3.14 -8.62 22.32
C THR A 59 1.63 -8.75 22.55
N ASP A 60 1.16 -10.00 22.66
CA ASP A 60 -0.25 -10.38 22.84
C ASP A 60 -1.20 -9.96 21.69
N VAL A 61 -0.66 -9.72 20.49
CA VAL A 61 -1.44 -9.45 19.27
C VAL A 61 -1.56 -10.73 18.44
N ASP A 62 -2.79 -11.14 18.14
CA ASP A 62 -3.03 -12.33 17.31
C ASP A 62 -3.01 -12.05 15.81
N LEU A 63 -3.48 -10.86 15.41
CA LEU A 63 -3.80 -10.56 14.01
C LEU A 63 -3.67 -9.05 13.75
N VAL A 64 -2.99 -8.72 12.65
CA VAL A 64 -3.00 -7.37 12.08
C VAL A 64 -3.87 -7.37 10.83
N ARG A 65 -4.68 -6.33 10.65
CA ARG A 65 -5.55 -6.14 9.47
C ARG A 65 -5.35 -4.75 8.89
N ALA A 66 -5.37 -4.67 7.57
CA ALA A 66 -5.37 -3.42 6.84
C ALA A 66 -6.71 -3.21 6.14
N HIS A 67 -7.29 -2.03 6.33
CA HIS A 67 -8.40 -1.53 5.52
C HIS A 67 -7.83 -0.67 4.41
N LEU A 68 -8.01 -1.12 3.17
CA LEU A 68 -7.40 -0.54 1.98
C LEU A 68 -8.46 -0.21 0.95
N ARG A 69 -8.26 0.91 0.26
CA ARG A 69 -8.92 1.20 -1.01
C ARG A 69 -7.85 1.22 -2.10
N LEU A 70 -8.01 0.33 -3.07
CA LEU A 70 -7.18 0.27 -4.26
C LEU A 70 -7.88 1.02 -5.39
N ARG A 71 -7.16 1.90 -6.06
CA ARG A 71 -7.59 2.56 -7.30
C ARG A 71 -6.51 2.34 -8.35
N MET A 72 -6.79 1.52 -9.35
CA MET A 72 -5.80 1.16 -10.37
C MET A 72 -5.86 2.13 -11.55
N PRO A 73 -4.71 2.44 -12.18
CA PRO A 73 -4.71 3.19 -13.43
C PRO A 73 -5.50 2.43 -14.50
N ALA A 74 -6.06 3.17 -15.47
CA ALA A 74 -6.93 2.61 -16.52
C ALA A 74 -6.25 1.49 -17.33
N SER A 75 -4.94 1.56 -17.48
CA SER A 75 -4.11 0.55 -18.15
C SER A 75 -2.79 0.36 -17.40
N LEU A 76 -2.18 -0.80 -17.64
CA LEU A 76 -0.82 -1.12 -17.24
C LEU A 76 -0.04 -1.61 -18.46
N PRO A 77 1.30 -1.50 -18.46
CA PRO A 77 2.13 -2.20 -19.43
C PRO A 77 1.79 -3.70 -19.45
N ALA A 78 1.87 -4.31 -20.63
CA ALA A 78 1.58 -5.73 -20.79
C ALA A 78 2.54 -6.58 -19.95
N GLY A 79 2.00 -7.60 -19.27
CA GLY A 79 2.78 -8.50 -18.41
C GLY A 79 3.04 -7.96 -17.00
N LEU A 80 2.46 -6.82 -16.61
CA LEU A 80 2.59 -6.26 -15.27
C LEU A 80 1.24 -6.19 -14.53
N ALA A 81 1.29 -6.27 -13.20
CA ALA A 81 0.16 -6.13 -12.30
C ALA A 81 0.54 -5.36 -11.04
N TRP A 82 -0.40 -4.59 -10.48
CA TRP A 82 -0.23 -4.05 -9.13
C TRP A 82 -0.63 -5.08 -8.09
N GLU A 83 0.28 -5.33 -7.15
CA GLU A 83 0.06 -6.16 -5.98
C GLU A 83 0.13 -5.28 -4.73
N VAL A 84 -0.89 -5.38 -3.88
CA VAL A 84 -0.82 -4.89 -2.50
C VAL A 84 -0.51 -6.06 -1.57
N SER A 85 0.44 -5.85 -0.66
CA SER A 85 0.88 -6.87 0.29
C SER A 85 0.93 -6.31 1.71
N MET A 86 0.55 -7.15 2.68
CA MET A 86 0.91 -6.94 4.08
C MET A 86 2.32 -7.49 4.30
N ILE A 87 3.20 -6.65 4.84
CA ILE A 87 4.59 -6.96 5.12
C ILE A 87 4.79 -7.15 6.61
N VAL A 88 5.44 -8.24 7.01
CA VAL A 88 5.88 -8.51 8.39
C VAL A 88 7.36 -8.89 8.35
N ASP A 89 8.23 -8.08 8.95
CA ASP A 89 9.69 -8.22 8.93
C ASP A 89 10.27 -8.46 7.53
N GLY A 90 9.73 -7.74 6.54
CA GLY A 90 10.13 -7.84 5.13
C GLY A 90 9.47 -8.97 4.34
N ALA A 91 8.79 -9.92 4.99
CA ALA A 91 8.07 -11.01 4.33
C ALA A 91 6.62 -10.60 3.97
N LYS A 92 6.14 -11.04 2.80
CA LYS A 92 4.73 -10.88 2.39
C LYS A 92 3.86 -11.89 3.14
N ALA A 93 3.13 -11.43 4.15
CA ALA A 93 2.26 -12.28 4.96
C ALA A 93 0.86 -12.50 4.33
N ALA A 94 0.37 -11.51 3.58
CA ALA A 94 -0.85 -11.59 2.78
C ALA A 94 -0.73 -10.68 1.55
N ARG A 95 -1.47 -10.99 0.49
CA ARG A 95 -1.43 -10.24 -0.77
C ARG A 95 -2.74 -10.25 -1.53
N ALA A 96 -2.97 -9.21 -2.33
CA ALA A 96 -4.08 -9.10 -3.25
C ALA A 96 -3.68 -8.29 -4.49
N THR A 97 -4.30 -8.59 -5.63
CA THR A 97 -4.16 -7.79 -6.85
C THR A 97 -5.48 -7.10 -7.20
N CYS A 98 -5.41 -6.08 -8.05
CA CYS A 98 -6.56 -5.41 -8.62
C CYS A 98 -6.33 -5.19 -10.12
N ALA A 99 -7.34 -5.49 -10.94
CA ALA A 99 -7.22 -5.35 -12.38
C ALA A 99 -7.11 -3.85 -12.78
N PRO A 100 -6.46 -3.52 -13.90
CA PRO A 100 -6.44 -2.16 -14.43
C PRO A 100 -7.84 -1.57 -14.60
N GLY A 101 -7.97 -0.27 -14.36
CA GLY A 101 -9.22 0.48 -14.45
C GLY A 101 -10.28 0.08 -13.43
N ARG A 102 -9.91 -0.70 -12.40
CA ARG A 102 -10.81 -1.08 -11.31
C ARG A 102 -10.44 -0.36 -10.02
N GLU A 103 -11.47 -0.21 -9.20
CA GLU A 103 -11.33 0.07 -7.79
C GLU A 103 -11.74 -1.15 -6.99
N ARG A 104 -11.10 -1.34 -5.84
CA ARG A 104 -11.40 -2.44 -4.93
C ARG A 104 -11.20 -1.98 -3.49
N GLU A 105 -12.19 -2.25 -2.66
CA GLU A 105 -12.07 -2.13 -1.21
C GLU A 105 -11.66 -3.48 -0.62
N LEU A 106 -10.69 -3.47 0.28
CA LEU A 106 -10.20 -4.63 1.03
C LEU A 106 -10.28 -4.30 2.51
N THR A 107 -11.08 -5.05 3.25
CA THR A 107 -11.26 -4.86 4.71
C THR A 107 -10.57 -5.95 5.53
N ASP A 108 -9.99 -6.96 4.86
CA ASP A 108 -9.50 -8.19 5.46
C ASP A 108 -8.13 -8.65 4.93
N LEU A 109 -7.33 -7.76 4.34
CA LEU A 109 -5.92 -8.07 4.11
C LEU A 109 -5.24 -8.16 5.48
N ALA A 110 -4.92 -9.39 5.90
CA ALA A 110 -4.58 -9.67 7.29
C ALA A 110 -3.41 -10.64 7.43
N ALA A 111 -2.60 -10.46 8.48
CA ALA A 111 -1.49 -11.32 8.84
C ALA A 111 -1.66 -11.87 10.25
N ASN A 112 -1.59 -13.19 10.38
CA ASN A 112 -1.49 -13.84 11.67
C ASN A 112 -0.12 -13.55 12.28
N VAL A 113 -0.11 -12.93 13.46
CA VAL A 113 1.10 -12.54 14.19
C VAL A 113 1.12 -13.13 15.61
N SER A 114 0.25 -14.09 15.93
CA SER A 114 0.11 -14.66 17.28
C SER A 114 1.34 -15.39 17.83
N LYS A 115 2.36 -15.57 16.99
CA LYS A 115 3.66 -16.16 17.36
C LYS A 115 4.79 -15.13 17.45
N LEU A 116 4.48 -13.86 17.26
CA LEU A 116 5.41 -12.74 17.34
C LEU A 116 5.20 -11.99 18.66
N ALA A 117 6.27 -11.43 19.21
CA ALA A 117 6.24 -10.65 20.44
C ALA A 117 7.38 -9.64 20.44
N GLY A 118 7.13 -8.47 21.02
CA GLY A 118 8.04 -7.32 20.94
C GLY A 118 7.81 -6.48 19.68
N VAL A 119 8.81 -5.65 19.36
CA VAL A 119 8.76 -4.72 18.23
C VAL A 119 9.13 -5.41 16.93
N HIS A 120 8.24 -5.34 15.96
CA HIS A 120 8.37 -5.88 14.61
C HIS A 120 8.04 -4.85 13.55
N GLN A 121 8.54 -5.04 12.33
CA GLN A 121 8.17 -4.20 11.19
C GLN A 121 6.90 -4.71 10.55
N VAL A 122 5.80 -3.95 10.65
CA VAL A 122 4.52 -4.35 10.08
C VAL A 122 3.97 -3.23 9.21
N GLY A 123 3.62 -3.56 7.97
CA GLY A 123 3.27 -2.53 7.01
C GLY A 123 2.46 -3.00 5.81
N VAL A 124 2.20 -2.05 4.92
CA VAL A 124 1.55 -2.29 3.64
C VAL A 124 2.48 -1.82 2.52
N ARG A 125 2.63 -2.65 1.50
CA ARG A 125 3.41 -2.38 0.29
C ARG A 125 2.50 -2.45 -0.93
N LEU A 126 2.59 -1.45 -1.80
CA LEU A 126 2.08 -1.47 -3.17
C LEU A 126 3.27 -1.63 -4.11
N GLU A 127 3.27 -2.68 -4.93
CA GLU A 127 4.40 -3.04 -5.80
C GLU A 127 3.90 -3.43 -7.20
N LEU A 128 4.63 -2.99 -8.23
CA LEU A 128 4.40 -3.40 -9.61
C LEU A 128 5.16 -4.72 -9.84
N VAL A 129 4.42 -5.80 -10.07
CA VAL A 129 4.96 -7.16 -10.24
C VAL A 129 4.74 -7.67 -11.67
N GLU A 130 5.50 -8.68 -12.07
CA GLU A 130 5.19 -9.46 -13.28
C GLU A 130 3.89 -10.27 -13.05
N ALA A 131 3.03 -10.29 -14.08
CA ALA A 131 1.69 -10.90 -14.04
C ALA A 131 1.68 -12.39 -14.38
#